data_AF-A0A7G6Z9T6-F1
#
_entry.id   AF-A0A7G6Z9T6-F1
#
_cell.length_a   1.000
_cell.length_b   1.000
_cell.length_c   1.000
_cell.angle_alpha   90.00
_cell.angle_beta   90.00
_cell.angle_gamma   90.00
#
_symmetry.space_group_name_H-M   'P 1'
#
loop_
_entity.id
_entity.type
_entity.pdbx_description
1 polymer ?
#
loop_
_entity_poly.entity_id
_entity_poly.type
_entity_poly.pdbx_seq_one_letter_code
_entity_poly.pdbx_strand_id
1 'polypeptide(L)' 'MIDVRTLAEYLGVPVSTVYDWRVNRKGPVGYRFGKHIMFAVADVRTWVEEQRESSPSGRASHGR' A
#
# COMPACT_ATOMS: atom_id res chain seq x y z
N MET A 1 2.90 14.11 1.74
CA MET A 1 2.13 12.99 1.15
C MET A 1 3.01 12.31 0.12
N ILE A 2 2.85 11.01 -0.07
CA ILE A 2 3.64 10.21 -1.01
C ILE A 2 2.74 9.67 -2.12
N ASP A 3 3.25 9.54 -3.33
CA ASP A 3 2.47 8.96 -4.43
C ASP A 3 2.51 7.41 -4.40
N VAL A 4 1.78 6.79 -5.32
CA VAL A 4 1.71 5.31 -5.47
C VAL A 4 3.10 4.70 -5.68
N ARG A 5 3.97 5.35 -6.46
CA ARG A 5 5.31 4.84 -6.79
C ARG A 5 6.25 4.96 -5.59
N THR A 6 6.24 6.10 -4.91
CA THR A 6 6.99 6.30 -3.67
C THR A 6 6.53 5.33 -2.59
N LEU A 7 5.22 5.07 -2.48
CA LEU A 7 4.69 4.06 -1.55
C LEU A 7 5.21 2.65 -1.88
N ALA A 8 5.19 2.28 -3.17
CA ALA A 8 5.70 1.00 -3.65
C ALA A 8 7.20 0.83 -3.33
N GLU A 9 8.00 1.85 -3.63
CA GLU A 9 9.43 1.89 -3.31
C GLU A 9 9.69 1.84 -1.80
N TYR A 10 8.92 2.58 -1.00
CA TYR A 10 9.03 2.61 0.46
C TYR A 10 8.72 1.25 1.12
N LEU A 11 7.71 0.54 0.61
CA LEU A 11 7.32 -0.78 1.12
C LEU A 11 8.10 -1.93 0.47
N GLY A 12 8.88 -1.67 -0.58
CA GLY A 12 9.58 -2.69 -1.34
C GLY A 12 8.65 -3.62 -2.12
N VAL A 13 7.46 -3.15 -2.49
CA VAL A 13 6.46 -3.93 -3.26
C VAL A 13 6.31 -3.36 -4.68
N PRO A 14 5.88 -4.18 -5.66
CA PRO A 14 5.54 -3.65 -6.98
C PRO A 14 4.41 -2.63 -6.94
N VAL A 15 4.45 -1.64 -7.84
CA VAL A 15 3.37 -0.66 -8.04
C VAL A 15 2.04 -1.35 -8.36
N SER A 16 2.06 -2.46 -9.08
CA SER A 16 0.87 -3.28 -9.36
C SER A 16 0.20 -3.78 -8.08
N THR A 17 0.98 -4.22 -7.08
CA THR A 17 0.46 -4.64 -5.77
C THR A 17 -0.28 -3.51 -5.06
N VAL A 18 0.22 -2.29 -5.16
CA VAL A 18 -0.46 -1.11 -4.59
C VAL A 18 -1.79 -0.85 -5.29
N TYR A 19 -1.86 -1.03 -6.62
CA TYR A 19 -3.13 -0.97 -7.35
C TYR A 19 -4.08 -2.11 -6.96
N ASP A 20 -3.58 -3.33 -6.76
CA ASP A 20 -4.37 -4.48 -6.33
C ASP A 20 -4.99 -4.23 -4.94
N TRP A 21 -4.25 -3.63 -4.01
CA TRP A 21 -4.81 -3.24 -2.71
C TRP A 21 -5.97 -2.27 -2.84
N ARG A 22 -5.93 -1.39 -3.84
CA ARG A 22 -6.99 -0.43 -4.11
C ARG A 22 -8.26 -1.10 -4.64
N VAL A 23 -8.12 -2.13 -5.48
CA VAL A 23 -9.24 -2.94 -5.96
C VAL A 23 -9.84 -3.75 -4.81
N ASN A 24 -8.98 -4.36 -4.00
CA ASN A 24 -9.37 -5.23 -2.90
C ASN A 24 -9.78 -4.47 -1.63
N ARG A 25 -9.64 -3.13 -1.60
CA ARG A 25 -9.85 -2.28 -0.42
C ARG A 25 -9.02 -2.72 0.81
N LYS A 26 -7.81 -3.22 0.59
CA LYS A 26 -6.89 -3.76 1.62
C LYS A 26 -5.67 -2.88 1.88
N GLY A 27 -5.65 -1.65 1.36
CA GLY A 27 -4.48 -0.75 1.42
C GLY A 27 -4.71 0.50 2.26
N PRO A 28 -3.66 1.33 2.42
CA PRO A 28 -3.73 2.59 3.13
C PRO A 28 -4.68 3.58 2.43
N VAL A 29 -5.20 4.54 3.20
CA VAL A 29 -6.14 5.55 2.69
C VAL A 29 -5.47 6.39 1.60
N GLY A 30 -6.02 6.30 0.39
CA GLY A 30 -5.57 7.05 -0.78
C GLY A 30 -6.43 8.29 -1.01
N TYR A 31 -5.82 9.47 -0.98
CA TYR A 31 -6.44 10.73 -1.34
C TYR A 31 -6.28 11.01 -2.83
N ARG A 32 -7.39 11.31 -3.50
CA ARG A 32 -7.39 11.61 -4.93
C ARG A 32 -7.17 13.11 -5.16
N PHE A 33 -6.01 13.45 -5.72
CA PHE A 33 -5.67 14.80 -6.18
C PHE A 33 -5.66 14.81 -7.72
N GLY A 34 -6.85 15.07 -8.30
CA GLY A 34 -7.06 15.02 -9.74
C GLY A 34 -6.81 13.60 -10.30
N LYS A 35 -5.78 13.45 -11.14
CA LYS A 35 -5.37 12.16 -11.71
C LYS A 35 -4.39 11.38 -10.82
N HIS A 36 -3.81 12.03 -9.81
CA HIS A 36 -2.82 11.42 -8.92
C HIS A 36 -3.49 10.93 -7.64
N ILE A 37 -3.00 9.81 -7.13
CA ILE A 37 -3.39 9.27 -5.82
C ILE A 37 -2.20 9.51 -4.90
N MET A 38 -2.47 10.18 -3.78
CA MET A 38 -1.50 10.50 -2.76
C MET A 38 -1.91 9.84 -1.46
N PHE A 39 -0.93 9.34 -0.72
CA PHE A 39 -1.11 8.72 0.59
C PHE A 39 -0.48 9.62 1.64
N ALA A 40 -1.17 9.83 2.75
CA ALA A 40 -0.55 10.45 3.90
C ALA A 40 0.43 9.46 4.53
N VAL A 41 1.62 9.93 4.89
CA VAL A 41 2.63 9.07 5.54
C VAL A 41 2.11 8.54 6.88
N ALA A 42 1.31 9.34 7.59
CA ALA A 42 0.64 8.92 8.82
C ALA A 42 -0.28 7.71 8.57
N ASP A 43 -1.18 7.78 7.58
CA ASP A 43 -2.10 6.67 7.26
C ASP A 43 -1.37 5.42 6.80
N VAL A 44 -0.30 5.57 6.02
CA VAL A 44 0.54 4.43 5.61
C VAL A 44 1.18 3.78 6.82
N ARG A 45 1.69 4.55 7.79
CA ARG A 45 2.25 4.02 9.03
C ARG A 45 1.20 3.30 9.87
N THR A 46 0.04 3.91 10.07
CA THR A 46 -1.08 3.29 10.79
C THR A 46 -1.49 1.98 10.14
N TRP A 47 -1.65 1.96 8.81
CA TRP A 47 -2.02 0.75 8.08
C TRP A 47 -0.94 -0.36 8.18
N VAL A 48 0.34 -0.01 8.14
CA VAL A 48 1.43 -0.99 8.34
C VAL A 48 1.38 -1.58 9.75
N GLU A 49 1.07 -0.78 10.76
CA GLU A 49 0.91 -1.25 12.15
C GLU A 49 -0.29 -2.19 12.29
N GLU A 50 -1.44 -1.82 11.72
CA GLU A 50 -2.65 -2.65 11.69
C GLU A 50 -2.42 -4.00 10.97
N GLN A 51 -1.64 -4.01 9.89
CA GLN A 51 -1.25 -5.23 9.16
C GLN A 51 -0.32 -6.12 9.97
N ARG A 52 0.54 -5.57 10.83
CA ARG A 52 1.42 -6.36 11.72
C ARG A 52 0.62 -7.12 12.76
N GLU A 53 -0.37 -6.47 13.37
CA GLU A 53 -1.30 -7.13 14.31
C GLU A 53 -2.22 -8.13 13.60
N SER A 54 -2.66 -7.79 12.39
CA SER A 54 -3.54 -8.63 11.58
C SER A 54 -2.75 -9.63 10.72
N SER A 55 -1.69 -10.27 11.23
CA SER A 55 -0.88 -11.23 10.45
C SER A 55 -1.76 -12.31 9.81
N PRO A 56 -1.98 -12.30 8.47
CA PRO A 56 -2.53 -13.43 7.78
C PRO A 56 -1.31 -14.22 7.28
N SER A 57 -1.00 -15.34 7.93
CA SER A 57 -0.11 -16.36 7.39
C SER A 57 -0.38 -16.56 5.89
N GLY A 58 0.51 -16.07 5.03
CA GLY A 58 0.18 -15.94 3.61
C GLY A 58 1.35 -15.51 2.74
N ARG A 59 2.40 -16.36 2.72
CA ARG A 59 3.38 -16.55 1.64
C ARG A 59 3.27 -15.55 0.47
N ALA A 60 4.12 -14.52 0.45
CA ALA A 60 4.43 -13.80 -0.77
C ALA A 60 5.41 -14.64 -1.62
N SER A 61 4.86 -15.56 -2.40
CA SER A 61 5.58 -16.14 -3.55
C SER A 61 5.73 -15.07 -4.62
N HIS A 62 6.80 -14.29 -4.56
CA HIS A 62 7.28 -13.53 -5.72
C HIS A 62 7.99 -14.50 -6.66
N GLY A 63 7.22 -15.03 -7.61
CA GLY A 63 7.70 -15.84 -8.72
C GLY A 63 8.59 -15.03 -9.67
N ARG A 64 9.63 -15.71 -10.13
CA ARG A 64 10.69 -15.31 -11.07
C ARG A 64 10.16 -14.93 -12.45
#